data_AF-A0AB34IFS1-F1
#
_entry.id   AF-A0AB34IFS1-F1
#
_cell.length_a   1.000
_cell.length_b   1.000
_cell.length_c   1.000
_cell.angle_alpha   90.00
_cell.angle_beta   90.00
_cell.angle_gamma   90.00
#
_symmetry.space_group_name_H-M   'P 1'
#
loop_
_entity.id
_entity.type
_entity.pdbx_description
1 polymer ?
#
loop_
_entity_poly.entity_id
_entity_poly.type
_entity_poly.pdbx_seq_one_letter_code
_entity_poly.pdbx_strand_id
1 'polypeptide(L)'
;MGSDARVYVGSAPMGPYEYAGHLNDFGDAHVPAQNSGIVEVTQADGSNAFIWVADMWMSAASGLKGDDLQYWHPLTFVTREVRGLGRIPVPERQGPPWLEAFELNLSHIKASRGGQASCDDDANVHY
;
A
#
# COMPACT_ATOMS: atom_id res chain seq x y z
N MET A 1 3.78 12.03 -8.31
CA MET A 1 4.77 11.55 -9.30
C MET A 1 5.44 10.34 -8.68
N GLY A 2 5.59 9.23 -9.38
CA GLY A 2 6.26 8.02 -8.89
C GLY A 2 6.63 7.15 -10.07
N SER A 3 7.65 6.31 -9.94
CA SER A 3 7.96 5.33 -10.99
C SER A 3 7.15 4.06 -10.79
N ASP A 4 6.62 3.53 -11.88
CA ASP A 4 6.01 2.21 -12.01
C ASP A 4 6.77 1.09 -11.25
N ALA A 5 6.04 0.30 -10.48
CA ALA A 5 6.49 -0.87 -9.73
C ALA A 5 6.12 -2.14 -10.49
N ARG A 6 7.03 -2.55 -11.39
CA ARG A 6 6.87 -3.74 -12.24
C ARG A 6 7.34 -5.00 -11.53
N VAL A 7 6.60 -6.08 -11.71
CA VAL A 7 6.93 -7.40 -11.18
C VAL A 7 7.62 -8.22 -12.26
N TYR A 8 8.81 -8.69 -11.93
CA TYR A 8 9.56 -9.67 -12.71
C TYR A 8 9.82 -10.91 -11.88
N VAL A 9 9.79 -12.06 -12.53
CA VAL A 9 9.89 -13.39 -11.91
C VAL A 9 10.92 -14.22 -12.66
N GLY A 10 11.66 -15.05 -11.93
CA GLY A 10 12.69 -15.91 -12.48
C GLY A 10 12.94 -17.10 -11.56
N SER A 11 13.43 -18.20 -12.11
CA SER A 11 13.75 -19.42 -11.34
C SER A 11 15.09 -19.32 -10.59
N ALA A 12 15.90 -18.31 -10.90
CA ALA A 12 17.20 -18.07 -10.27
C ALA A 12 17.45 -16.56 -10.10
N PRO A 13 18.25 -16.14 -9.11
CA PRO A 13 18.59 -14.73 -8.89
C PRO A 13 19.30 -14.03 -10.06
N MET A 14 19.87 -14.80 -10.98
CA MET A 14 20.54 -14.27 -12.19
C MET A 14 19.66 -14.33 -13.44
N GLY A 15 18.39 -14.70 -13.28
CA GLY A 15 17.45 -14.85 -14.38
C GLY A 15 17.53 -16.21 -15.10
N PRO A 16 16.87 -16.34 -16.26
CA PRO A 16 16.15 -15.30 -16.98
C PRO A 16 14.94 -14.76 -16.19
N TYR A 17 14.62 -13.49 -16.45
CA TYR A 17 13.47 -12.80 -15.84
C TYR A 17 12.37 -12.59 -16.87
N GLU A 18 11.15 -12.88 -16.46
CA GLU A 18 9.94 -12.68 -17.26
C GLU A 18 9.05 -11.67 -16.55
N TYR A 19 8.41 -10.79 -17.33
CA TYR A 19 7.47 -9.82 -16.79
C TYR A 19 6.18 -10.53 -16.36
N ALA A 20 5.70 -10.21 -15.15
CA ALA A 20 4.51 -10.85 -14.57
C ALA A 20 3.39 -9.88 -14.17
N GLY A 21 3.66 -8.57 -14.10
CA GLY A 21 2.61 -7.60 -13.81
C GLY A 21 3.09 -6.27 -13.25
N HIS A 22 2.15 -5.50 -12.70
CA HIS A 22 2.37 -4.16 -12.21
C HIS A 22 1.64 -3.94 -10.89
N LEU A 23 2.39 -3.56 -9.84
CA LEU A 23 1.79 -3.36 -8.52
C LEU A 23 1.02 -2.05 -8.43
N ASN A 24 1.30 -1.03 -9.25
CA ASN A 24 0.57 0.24 -9.19
C ASN A 24 -0.88 0.14 -9.69
N ASP A 25 -1.18 -0.87 -10.51
CA ASP A 25 -2.52 -1.03 -11.09
C ASP A 25 -3.44 -1.72 -10.07
N PHE A 26 -4.65 -1.18 -9.88
CA PHE A 26 -5.65 -1.70 -8.95
C PHE A 26 -7.07 -1.50 -9.48
N GLY A 27 -7.64 -2.55 -10.06
CA GLY A 27 -8.86 -2.39 -10.85
C GLY A 27 -8.63 -1.38 -11.97
N ASP A 28 -9.47 -0.35 -12.05
CA ASP A 28 -9.35 0.73 -13.03
C ASP A 28 -8.46 1.90 -12.56
N ALA A 29 -7.92 1.83 -11.34
CA ALA A 29 -7.09 2.88 -10.76
C ALA A 29 -5.59 2.57 -10.90
N HIS A 30 -4.79 3.64 -10.98
CA HIS A 30 -3.34 3.57 -10.90
C HIS A 30 -2.88 4.36 -9.66
N VAL A 31 -2.17 3.70 -8.76
CA VAL A 31 -1.63 4.32 -7.55
C VAL A 31 -0.28 4.94 -7.87
N PRO A 32 -0.08 6.27 -7.73
CA PRO A 32 1.16 6.94 -8.11
C PRO A 32 2.25 6.82 -7.03
N ALA A 33 2.56 5.59 -6.62
CA ALA A 33 3.54 5.26 -5.58
C ALA A 33 4.79 4.60 -6.17
N GLN A 34 5.95 4.86 -5.60
CA GLN A 34 7.22 4.27 -5.99
C GLN A 34 7.60 3.17 -5.02
N ASN A 35 7.99 1.99 -5.53
CA ASN A 35 8.38 0.86 -4.69
C ASN A 35 9.54 1.21 -3.75
N SER A 36 9.33 0.98 -2.45
CA SER A 36 10.32 1.18 -1.40
C SER A 36 10.76 -0.15 -0.80
N GLY A 37 9.84 -1.12 -0.68
CA GLY A 37 10.18 -2.46 -0.21
C GLY A 37 8.99 -3.41 -0.11
N ILE A 38 9.33 -4.66 0.21
CA ILE A 38 8.38 -5.71 0.59
C ILE A 38 8.70 -6.11 2.03
N VAL A 39 7.70 -6.08 2.90
CA VAL A 39 7.82 -6.49 4.30
C VAL A 39 7.16 -7.86 4.46
N GLU A 40 7.90 -8.81 5.01
CA GLU A 40 7.37 -10.11 5.44
C GLU A 40 6.93 -10.01 6.91
N VAL A 41 5.71 -10.48 7.19
CA VAL A 41 5.10 -10.47 8.52
C VAL A 41 4.71 -11.88 8.89
N THR A 42 5.36 -12.44 9.91
CA THR A 42 4.94 -13.72 10.50
C THR A 42 3.71 -13.51 11.36
N GLN A 43 2.62 -14.21 11.02
CA GLN A 43 1.34 -14.15 11.70
C GLN A 43 1.33 -15.03 12.95
N ALA A 44 0.29 -14.85 13.79
CA ALA A 44 0.13 -15.61 15.02
C ALA A 44 -0.02 -17.12 14.81
N ASP A 45 -0.54 -17.54 13.66
CA ASP A 45 -0.66 -18.95 13.27
C ASP A 45 0.62 -19.53 12.64
N GLY A 46 1.69 -18.72 12.54
CA GLY A 46 2.97 -19.10 11.95
C GLY A 46 3.03 -18.96 10.42
N SER A 47 1.94 -18.55 9.76
CA SER A 47 1.97 -18.23 8.32
C SER A 47 2.68 -16.89 8.06
N ASN A 48 3.11 -16.66 6.82
CA ASN A 48 3.71 -15.39 6.41
C ASN A 48 2.76 -14.59 5.53
N ALA A 49 2.54 -13.33 5.89
CA ALA A 49 1.96 -12.30 5.04
C ALA A 49 3.03 -11.40 4.46
N PHE A 50 2.72 -10.76 3.33
CA PHE A 50 3.61 -9.82 2.69
C PHE A 50 2.89 -8.49 2.48
N ILE A 51 3.59 -7.39 2.71
CA ILE A 51 3.10 -6.03 2.53
C ILE A 51 3.99 -5.32 1.52
N TRP A 52 3.40 -4.76 0.48
CA TRP A 52 4.09 -3.81 -0.39
C TRP A 52 4.09 -2.44 0.25
N VAL A 53 5.27 -1.85 0.38
CA VAL A 53 5.49 -0.51 0.91
C VAL A 53 6.06 0.38 -0.19
N ALA A 54 5.47 1.56 -0.36
CA ALA A 54 5.80 2.47 -1.44
C ALA A 54 5.68 3.94 -1.02
N ASP A 55 6.59 4.77 -1.49
CA ASP A 55 6.58 6.22 -1.27
C ASP A 55 5.66 6.93 -2.27
N MET A 56 4.78 7.81 -1.79
CA MET A 56 3.99 8.70 -2.65
C MET A 56 4.69 10.05 -2.76
N TRP A 57 5.80 10.11 -3.49
CA TRP A 57 6.58 11.34 -3.63
C TRP A 57 5.77 12.51 -4.18
N MET A 58 5.99 13.69 -3.59
CA MET A 58 5.30 14.94 -3.92
C MET A 58 3.79 14.88 -3.69
N SER A 59 3.34 14.08 -2.73
CA SER A 59 1.93 14.03 -2.31
C SER A 59 1.60 15.12 -1.29
N ALA A 60 2.59 15.63 -0.57
CA ALA A 60 2.40 16.67 0.43
C ALA A 60 1.90 17.99 -0.18
N ALA A 61 0.75 18.48 0.27
CA ALA A 61 0.25 19.81 -0.09
C ALA A 61 1.18 20.93 0.42
N SER A 62 1.90 20.69 1.52
CA SER A 62 2.91 21.61 2.06
C SER A 62 4.14 21.75 1.15
N GLY A 63 4.35 20.80 0.23
CA GLY A 63 5.56 20.67 -0.57
C GLY A 63 6.79 20.23 0.23
N LEU A 64 6.66 19.94 1.53
CA LEU A 64 7.75 19.45 2.35
C LEU A 64 7.87 17.93 2.19
N LYS A 65 9.07 17.46 1.89
CA LYS A 65 9.35 16.03 1.70
C LYS A 65 8.96 15.16 2.92
N GLY A 66 9.09 15.71 4.14
CA GLY A 66 8.76 14.98 5.37
C GLY A 66 7.27 14.69 5.55
N ASP A 67 6.42 15.38 4.79
CA ASP A 67 4.97 15.24 4.85
C ASP A 67 4.43 14.36 3.70
N ASP A 68 5.31 13.81 2.85
CA ASP A 68 4.90 12.91 1.77
C ASP A 68 4.31 11.61 2.36
N LEU A 69 3.19 11.19 1.79
CA LEU A 69 2.46 10.02 2.22
C LEU A 69 3.24 8.73 1.89
N GLN A 70 3.01 7.73 2.74
CA GLN A 70 3.41 6.36 2.51
C GLN A 70 2.20 5.54 2.06
N TYR A 71 2.44 4.57 1.18
CA TYR A 71 1.45 3.64 0.69
C TYR A 71 1.80 2.21 1.11
N TRP A 72 0.86 1.55 1.77
CA TRP A 72 1.02 0.20 2.31
C TRP A 72 -0.14 -0.66 1.83
N HIS A 73 0.15 -1.83 1.30
CA HIS A 73 -0.90 -2.74 0.83
C HIS A 73 -0.50 -4.21 0.95
N PRO A 74 -1.39 -5.08 1.46
CA PRO A 74 -1.16 -6.52 1.45
C PRO A 74 -0.93 -7.06 0.04
N LEU A 75 -0.03 -8.01 -0.07
CA LEU A 75 0.17 -8.83 -1.25
C LEU A 75 -0.37 -10.23 -1.02
N THR A 76 -1.04 -10.74 -2.05
CA THR A 76 -1.43 -12.15 -2.15
C THR A 76 -0.70 -12.75 -3.34
N PHE A 77 -0.17 -13.96 -3.18
CA PHE A 77 0.49 -14.67 -4.28
C PHE A 77 -0.53 -15.53 -5.02
N VAL A 78 -0.89 -15.09 -6.23
CA VAL A 78 -1.87 -15.78 -7.08
C VAL A 78 -1.13 -16.58 -8.14
N THR A 79 -1.50 -17.85 -8.34
CA THR A 79 -0.91 -18.66 -9.39
C THR A 79 -1.34 -18.16 -10.77
N ARG A 80 -0.38 -17.72 -11.59
CA ARG A 80 -0.56 -17.26 -12.97
C ARG A 80 0.32 -18.03 -13.95
N GLU A 81 -0.13 -18.13 -15.19
CA GLU A 81 0.73 -18.56 -16.30
C GLU A 81 1.67 -17.41 -16.67
N VAL A 82 2.97 -17.64 -16.55
CA VAL A 82 4.00 -16.71 -16.97
C VAL A 82 4.78 -17.33 -18.13
N ARG A 83 4.95 -16.56 -19.19
CA ARG A 83 5.67 -17.00 -20.39
C ARG A 83 7.03 -17.59 -19.99
N GLY A 84 7.35 -18.80 -20.48
CA GLY A 84 8.65 -19.44 -20.24
C GLY A 84 8.85 -20.06 -18.85
N LEU A 85 8.00 -19.76 -17.87
CA LEU A 85 8.09 -20.28 -16.49
C LEU A 85 6.89 -21.14 -16.08
N GLY A 86 5.80 -21.11 -16.85
CA GLY A 86 4.57 -21.87 -16.56
C GLY A 86 3.77 -21.26 -15.42
N ARG A 87 3.03 -22.11 -14.69
CA ARG A 87 2.18 -21.70 -13.56
C ARG A 87 3.00 -21.44 -12.32
N ILE A 88 3.17 -20.16 -11.96
CA ILE A 88 3.93 -19.76 -10.77
C ILE A 88 3.15 -18.75 -9.92
N PRO A 89 3.42 -18.64 -8.60
CA PRO A 89 2.82 -17.61 -7.77
C PRO A 89 3.38 -16.22 -8.13
N VAL A 90 2.49 -15.27 -8.42
CA VAL A 90 2.80 -13.87 -8.72
C VAL A 90 2.19 -12.99 -7.63
N PRO A 91 2.94 -12.04 -7.05
CA PRO A 91 2.38 -11.10 -6.07
C PRO A 91 1.39 -10.15 -6.75
N GLU A 92 0.19 -10.10 -6.21
CA GLU A 92 -0.88 -9.20 -6.63
C GLU A 92 -1.45 -8.49 -5.40
N ARG A 93 -1.94 -7.27 -5.62
CA ARG A 93 -2.77 -6.60 -4.61
C ARG A 93 -4.18 -7.14 -4.67
N GLN A 94 -4.73 -7.51 -3.51
CA GLN A 94 -6.12 -7.94 -3.38
C GLN A 94 -6.76 -7.34 -2.13
N GLY A 95 -8.10 -7.23 -2.13
CA GLY A 95 -8.87 -6.67 -1.04
C GLY A 95 -8.92 -5.13 -1.05
N PRO A 96 -9.75 -4.51 -0.21
CA PRO A 96 -9.81 -3.06 -0.15
C PRO A 96 -8.45 -2.48 0.29
N PRO A 97 -8.03 -1.33 -0.27
CA PRO A 97 -6.84 -0.66 0.21
C PRO A 97 -7.03 -0.28 1.68
N TRP A 98 -5.95 -0.36 2.46
CA TRP A 98 -5.96 0.13 3.82
C TRP A 98 -6.10 1.66 3.81
N LEU A 99 -6.90 2.18 4.75
CA LEU A 99 -7.02 3.62 4.94
C LEU A 99 -5.85 4.08 5.81
N GLU A 100 -4.73 4.42 5.17
CA GLU A 100 -3.48 4.73 5.88
C GLU A 100 -3.34 6.22 6.22
N ALA A 101 -3.87 7.10 5.37
CA ALA A 101 -3.81 8.54 5.58
C ALA A 101 -5.07 9.23 5.05
N PHE A 102 -5.64 10.10 5.87
CA PHE A 102 -6.75 10.96 5.50
C PHE A 102 -6.43 12.37 5.96
N GLU A 103 -6.70 13.36 5.10
CA GLU A 103 -6.60 14.76 5.47
C GLU A 103 -7.99 15.27 5.85
N LEU A 104 -8.16 15.69 7.10
CA LEU A 104 -9.40 16.33 7.55
C LEU A 104 -9.36 17.81 7.19
N ASN A 105 -10.15 18.21 6.21
CA ASN A 105 -10.39 19.62 5.94
C ASN A 105 -11.36 20.21 6.98
N LEU A 106 -10.81 20.79 8.04
CA LEU A 106 -11.58 21.42 9.12
C LEU A 106 -11.94 22.88 8.87
N SER A 107 -11.66 23.44 7.69
CA SER A 107 -11.85 24.87 7.41
C SER A 107 -13.31 25.35 7.53
N HIS A 108 -14.27 24.43 7.40
CA HIS A 108 -15.69 24.69 7.55
C HIS A 108 -16.19 24.57 9.00
N ILE A 109 -15.39 23.99 9.90
CA ILE A 109 -15.69 23.91 11.33
C ILE A 109 -15.25 25.22 11.98
N LYS A 110 -16.16 26.18 12.05
CA LYS A 110 -15.97 27.39 12.86
C LYS A 110 -15.82 26.97 14.32
N ALA A 111 -14.58 27.00 14.83
CA ALA A 111 -14.32 26.78 16.25
C ALA A 111 -15.11 27.82 17.08
N SER A 112 -16.19 27.40 17.74
CA SER A 112 -16.66 28.08 18.94
C SER A 112 -15.55 27.89 19.99
N ARG A 113 -14.74 28.93 20.19
CA ARG A 113 -13.71 28.96 21.23
C ARG A 113 -14.34 28.62 22.58
N GLY A 114 -13.99 27.45 23.13
CA GLY A 114 -14.31 27.06 24.51
C GLY A 114 -14.74 25.61 24.64
N GLY A 115 -13.77 24.71 24.84
CA GLY A 115 -14.02 23.31 25.17
C GLY A 115 -12.72 22.62 25.54
N GLN A 116 -12.51 22.45 26.85
CA GLN A 116 -11.38 21.75 27.44
C GLN A 116 -11.43 20.27 27.01
N ALA A 117 -10.35 19.76 26.42
CA ALA A 117 -10.24 18.34 26.12
C ALA A 117 -10.12 17.57 27.45
N SER A 118 -11.13 16.76 27.75
CA SER A 118 -11.06 15.70 28.75
C SER A 118 -10.98 14.39 27.99
N CYS A 119 -9.85 13.71 28.10
CA CYS A 119 -9.80 12.28 27.81
C CYS A 119 -10.56 11.58 28.94
N ASP A 120 -11.76 11.05 28.65
CA ASP A 120 -12.32 9.89 29.33
C ASP A 120 -13.54 9.36 28.56
N ASP A 121 -13.42 8.06 28.26
CA ASP A 121 -14.39 6.99 28.01
C ASP A 121 -15.38 6.95 26.81
N ASP A 122 -15.45 5.72 26.31
CA ASP A 122 -16.48 5.05 25.51
C ASP A 122 -16.63 5.35 24.02
N ALA A 123 -15.68 4.81 23.23
CA ALA A 123 -15.93 4.51 21.83
C ALA A 123 -16.68 3.18 21.68
N ASN A 124 -18.02 3.22 21.82
CA ASN A 124 -18.89 2.28 21.12
C ASN A 124 -18.87 2.62 19.63
N VAL A 125 -18.19 1.81 18.82
CA VAL A 125 -18.26 1.90 17.36
C VAL A 125 -19.04 0.70 16.84
N HIS A 126 -20.26 0.97 16.37
CA HIS A 126 -21.05 0.06 15.56
C HIS A 126 -20.75 0.30 14.06
N TYR A 127 -20.39 -0.81 13.41
CA TYR A 127 -20.26 -1.12 11.97
C TYR A 127 -19.25 -0.31 11.14
#